data_AF-A0A8J8H1B1-F1
#
_entry.id   AF-A0A8J8H1B1-F1
#
_cell.length_a   1.000
_cell.length_b   1.000
_cell.length_c   1.000
_cell.angle_alpha   90.00
_cell.angle_beta   90.00
_cell.angle_gamma   90.00
#
_symmetry.space_group_name_H-M   'P 1'
#
loop_
_entity.id
_entity.type
_entity.pdbx_description
1 polymer ?
#
loop_
_entity_poly.entity_id
_entity_poly.type
_entity_poly.pdbx_seq_one_letter_code
_entity_poly.pdbx_strand_id
1 'polypeptide(L)'
;MSVLDRLVGGLIVSCQARQGHPLRSAEIIARLAECAVLGGAVGVRVNSPQDVRAVRAAVGDLPIVALHKVRAADRDLITPRFELAEGLAEAGADVIAFEATARI
;
A
#
# COMPACT_ATOMS: atom_id res chain seq x y z
N MET A 1 18.42 -1.92 11.62
CA MET A 1 17.36 -0.90 11.77
C MET A 1 16.04 -1.57 11.46
N SER A 2 15.03 -1.38 12.31
CA SER A 2 13.67 -1.88 12.06
C SER A 2 12.97 -1.06 10.97
N VAL A 3 11.84 -1.56 10.46
CA VAL A 3 10.98 -0.77 9.56
C VAL A 3 10.50 0.52 10.23
N LEU A 4 10.23 0.49 11.54
CA LEU A 4 9.74 1.64 12.28
C LEU A 4 10.80 2.74 12.36
N ASP A 5 12.06 2.38 12.61
CA ASP A 5 13.17 3.35 12.67
C ASP A 5 13.32 4.13 11.35
N ARG A 6 13.04 3.47 10.22
CA ARG A 6 13.13 4.08 8.88
C ARG A 6 11.98 5.05 8.57
N LEU A 7 10.87 4.94 9.28
CA LEU A 7 9.66 5.74 9.07
C LEU A 7 9.59 6.99 9.96
N VAL A 8 10.35 7.04 11.06
CA VAL A 8 10.30 8.14 12.02
C VAL A 8 10.66 9.47 11.35
N GLY A 9 9.81 10.48 11.53
CA GLY A 9 10.05 11.85 11.08
C GLY A 9 9.95 12.07 9.56
N GLY A 10 9.60 11.05 8.78
CA GLY A 10 9.48 11.14 7.33
C GLY A 10 8.04 11.15 6.80
N LEU A 11 7.91 11.36 5.48
CA LEU A 11 6.65 11.32 4.77
C LEU A 11 6.39 9.94 4.15
N ILE A 12 5.21 9.37 4.42
CA ILE A 12 4.69 8.19 3.70
C ILE A 12 3.66 8.67 2.67
N VAL A 13 3.88 8.37 1.39
CA VAL A 13 2.97 8.78 0.31
C VAL A 13 2.03 7.64 -0.07
N SER A 14 0.72 7.90 -0.08
CA SER A 14 -0.28 6.89 -0.46
C SER A 14 -0.54 6.88 -1.97
N CYS A 15 0.11 5.99 -2.70
CA CYS A 15 -0.01 5.83 -4.16
C CYS A 15 -1.14 4.85 -4.51
N GLN A 16 -2.34 5.37 -4.81
CA GLN A 16 -3.52 4.55 -5.12
C GLN A 16 -4.41 5.23 -6.16
N ALA A 17 -5.08 4.42 -6.99
CA ALA A 17 -6.12 4.87 -7.91
C ALA A 17 -7.31 3.91 -7.85
N ARG A 18 -8.54 4.45 -7.95
CA ARG A 18 -9.76 3.63 -7.95
C ARG A 18 -9.97 2.99 -9.32
N GLN A 19 -10.73 1.90 -9.36
CA GLN A 19 -11.17 1.32 -10.63
C GLN A 19 -11.91 2.37 -11.48
N GLY A 20 -11.63 2.40 -12.78
CA GLY A 20 -12.15 3.40 -13.72
C GLY A 20 -11.40 4.75 -13.73
N HIS A 21 -10.47 5.00 -12.80
CA HIS A 21 -9.62 6.19 -12.86
C HIS A 21 -8.53 6.00 -13.94
N PRO A 22 -8.16 7.04 -14.72
CA PRO A 22 -7.14 6.92 -15.77
C PRO A 22 -5.77 6.41 -15.28
N LEU A 23 -5.43 6.71 -14.02
CA LEU A 23 -4.19 6.24 -13.39
C LEU A 23 -4.25 4.81 -12.86
N ARG A 24 -5.37 4.09 -13.06
CA ARG A 24 -5.51 2.72 -12.55
C ARG A 24 -4.76 1.73 -13.44
N SER A 25 -3.52 1.49 -13.08
CA SER A 25 -2.70 0.35 -13.52
C SER A 25 -1.64 0.12 -12.45
N ALA A 26 -1.32 -1.14 -12.14
CA ALA A 26 -0.27 -1.45 -11.17
C ALA A 26 1.08 -0.83 -11.58
N GLU A 27 1.35 -0.76 -12.89
CA GLU A 27 2.53 -0.11 -13.45
C GLU A 27 2.53 1.40 -13.17
N ILE A 28 1.41 2.08 -13.42
CA ILE A 28 1.29 3.52 -13.15
C ILE A 28 1.41 3.81 -11.64
N ILE A 29 0.82 2.97 -10.79
CA ILE A 29 0.97 3.08 -9.34
C ILE A 29 2.43 2.92 -8.91
N ALA A 30 3.17 1.98 -9.50
CA ALA A 30 4.60 1.82 -9.25
C ALA A 30 5.41 3.05 -9.66
N ARG A 31 5.12 3.64 -10.83
CA ARG A 31 5.75 4.90 -11.27
C ARG A 31 5.44 6.07 -10.33
N LEU A 32 4.20 6.17 -9.83
CA LEU A 32 3.85 7.19 -8.83
C LEU A 32 4.61 6.99 -7.51
N ALA A 33 4.83 5.74 -7.10
CA ALA A 33 5.64 5.42 -5.92
C ALA A 33 7.12 5.80 -6.13
N GLU A 34 7.69 5.54 -7.30
CA GLU A 34 9.04 6.00 -7.64
C GLU A 34 9.15 7.53 -7.60
N CYS A 35 8.17 8.26 -8.16
CA CYS A 35 8.14 9.72 -8.08
C CYS A 35 8.09 10.20 -6.61
N ALA A 36 7.33 9.53 -5.76
CA ALA A 36 7.28 9.86 -4.33
C ALA A 36 8.63 9.64 -3.64
N VAL A 37 9.32 8.54 -3.95
CA VAL A 37 10.66 8.24 -3.43
C VAL A 37 11.68 9.28 -3.88
N LEU A 38 11.68 9.64 -5.17
CA LEU A 38 12.52 10.71 -5.71
C LEU A 38 12.24 12.06 -5.04
N GLY A 39 10.99 12.29 -4.63
CA GLY A 39 10.58 13.46 -3.85
C GLY A 39 10.94 13.41 -2.36
N GLY A 40 11.59 12.34 -1.89
CA GLY A 40 12.05 12.19 -0.51
C GLY A 40 11.08 11.45 0.42
N ALA A 41 10.09 10.72 -0.11
CA ALA A 41 9.26 9.86 0.72
C ALA A 41 10.09 8.72 1.35
N VAL A 42 9.87 8.47 2.64
CA VAL A 42 10.56 7.40 3.39
C VAL A 42 9.82 6.07 3.34
N GLY A 43 8.63 6.06 2.73
CA GLY A 43 7.78 4.88 2.57
C GLY A 43 6.58 5.20 1.68
N VAL A 44 5.88 4.15 1.25
CA VAL A 44 4.67 4.29 0.44
C VAL A 44 3.53 3.44 0.97
N ARG A 45 2.29 3.89 0.71
CA ARG A 45 1.07 3.15 1.05
C ARG A 45 0.29 2.76 -0.20
N VAL A 46 0.07 1.48 -0.41
CA VAL A 46 -0.52 0.95 -1.66
C VAL A 46 -1.65 -0.04 -1.39
N ASN A 47 -2.52 -0.22 -2.39
CA ASN A 47 -3.73 -1.05 -2.29
C ASN A 47 -3.66 -2.25 -3.21
N SER A 48 -3.88 -3.46 -2.68
CA SER A 48 -3.86 -4.78 -3.33
C SER A 48 -2.49 -5.44 -3.46
N PRO A 49 -2.42 -6.79 -3.43
CA PRO A 49 -1.20 -7.55 -3.65
C PRO A 49 -0.50 -7.25 -5.00
N GLN A 50 -1.27 -6.95 -6.04
CA GLN A 50 -0.72 -6.64 -7.36
C GLN A 50 0.09 -5.34 -7.33
N ASP A 51 -0.47 -4.29 -6.73
CA ASP A 51 0.23 -3.01 -6.61
C ASP A 51 1.43 -3.13 -5.67
N VAL A 52 1.35 -3.91 -4.58
CA VAL A 52 2.49 -4.18 -3.69
C VAL A 52 3.64 -4.81 -4.46
N ARG A 53 3.40 -5.86 -5.27
CA ARG A 53 4.47 -6.49 -6.08
C ARG A 53 5.10 -5.52 -7.07
N ALA A 54 4.26 -4.76 -7.78
CA ALA A 54 4.74 -3.81 -8.78
C ALA A 54 5.58 -2.69 -8.13
N VAL A 55 5.14 -2.18 -6.99
CA VAL A 55 5.83 -1.13 -6.24
C VAL A 55 7.11 -1.68 -5.61
N ARG A 56 7.09 -2.87 -5.00
CA ARG A 56 8.30 -3.52 -4.47
C ARG A 56 9.38 -3.68 -5.54
N ALA A 57 9.01 -4.11 -6.74
CA ALA A 57 9.94 -4.23 -7.86
C ALA A 57 10.53 -2.86 -8.31
N ALA A 58 9.77 -1.78 -8.13
CA ALA A 58 10.13 -0.42 -8.54
C ALA A 58 10.98 0.34 -7.51
N VAL A 59 10.65 0.22 -6.21
CA VAL A 59 11.28 1.03 -5.14
C VAL A 59 12.21 0.24 -4.22
N GLY A 60 12.48 -1.04 -4.54
CA GLY A 60 13.39 -1.90 -3.79
C GLY A 60 12.96 -2.05 -2.34
N ASP A 61 13.91 -1.93 -1.40
CA ASP A 61 13.68 -2.17 0.03
C ASP A 61 12.99 -1.00 0.76
N LEU A 62 12.42 0.00 0.07
CA LEU A 62 11.66 1.08 0.72
C LEU A 62 10.48 0.48 1.51
N PRO A 63 10.16 0.96 2.74
CA PRO A 63 9.00 0.53 3.50
C PRO A 63 7.68 0.66 2.73
N ILE A 64 6.93 -0.44 2.64
CA ILE A 64 5.60 -0.50 2.04
C ILE A 64 4.55 -0.79 3.13
N VAL A 65 3.64 0.17 3.31
CA VAL A 65 2.40 0.00 4.08
C VAL A 65 1.30 -0.47 3.13
N ALA A 66 0.95 -1.73 3.18
CA ALA A 66 -0.03 -2.31 2.29
C ALA A 66 -1.42 -2.40 2.91
N LEU A 67 -2.44 -2.38 2.08
CA LEU A 67 -3.81 -2.72 2.45
C LEU A 67 -4.54 -3.37 1.29
N HIS A 68 -5.69 -3.98 1.58
CA HIS A 68 -6.58 -4.51 0.55
C HIS A 68 -7.98 -3.99 0.79
N LYS A 69 -8.42 -3.03 -0.05
CA LYS A 69 -9.79 -2.50 0.01
C LYS A 69 -10.79 -3.52 -0.54
N VAL A 70 -11.81 -3.81 0.24
CA VAL A 70 -12.98 -4.56 -0.20
C VAL A 70 -14.17 -3.62 -0.21
N ARG A 71 -14.88 -3.54 -1.34
CA ARG A 71 -16.10 -2.75 -1.45
C ARG A 71 -17.22 -3.46 -0.67
N ALA A 72 -17.80 -2.78 0.30
CA ALA A 72 -18.95 -3.26 1.07
C ALA A 72 -20.06 -2.20 1.02
N ALA A 73 -21.19 -2.52 0.40
CA ALA A 73 -22.36 -1.66 0.25
C ALA A 73 -22.01 -0.20 -0.15
N ASP A 74 -21.93 0.69 0.84
CA ASP A 74 -21.71 2.12 0.72
C ASP A 74 -20.24 2.55 0.85
N ARG A 75 -19.36 1.72 1.41
CA ARG A 75 -17.98 2.09 1.75
C ARG A 75 -16.92 1.06 1.35
N ASP A 76 -15.66 1.44 1.50
CA ASP A 76 -14.52 0.53 1.35
C ASP A 76 -14.06 0.11 2.75
N LEU A 77 -13.99 -1.20 2.98
CA LEU A 77 -13.39 -1.79 4.18
C LEU A 77 -11.89 -1.99 3.95
N ILE A 78 -11.08 -1.70 4.96
CA ILE A 78 -9.62 -1.82 4.86
C ILE A 78 -9.18 -3.18 5.42
N THR A 79 -8.77 -4.10 4.54
CA THR A 79 -8.21 -5.41 4.89
C THR A 79 -9.04 -6.16 5.96
N PRO A 80 -10.35 -6.39 5.72
CA PRO A 80 -11.26 -6.89 6.76
C PRO A 80 -11.10 -8.38 7.13
N ARG A 81 -10.23 -9.12 6.43
CA ARG A 81 -10.06 -10.57 6.59
C ARG A 81 -8.59 -10.96 6.61
N PHE A 82 -8.28 -12.03 7.32
CA PHE A 82 -6.90 -12.55 7.45
C PHE A 82 -6.29 -12.90 6.10
N GLU A 83 -7.04 -13.58 5.22
CA GLU A 83 -6.51 -14.02 3.91
C GLU A 83 -6.09 -12.82 3.03
N LEU A 84 -6.74 -11.67 3.22
CA LEU A 84 -6.36 -10.44 2.52
C LEU A 84 -5.07 -9.87 3.07
N ALA A 85 -4.83 -9.96 4.39
CA ALA A 85 -3.57 -9.57 5.01
C ALA A 85 -2.44 -10.51 4.58
N GLU A 86 -2.67 -11.82 4.61
CA GLU A 86 -1.74 -12.85 4.16
C GLU A 86 -1.27 -12.60 2.71
N GLY A 87 -2.21 -12.36 1.79
CA GLY A 87 -1.86 -12.04 0.41
C GLY A 87 -1.05 -10.75 0.22
N LEU A 88 -1.11 -9.80 1.17
CA LEU A 88 -0.24 -8.61 1.16
C LEU A 88 1.15 -8.93 1.71
N ALA A 89 1.25 -9.77 2.74
CA ALA A 89 2.53 -10.24 3.27
C ALA A 89 3.30 -11.01 2.21
N GLU A 90 2.65 -11.96 1.54
CA GLU A 90 3.23 -12.73 0.42
C GLU A 90 3.65 -11.84 -0.76
N ALA A 91 2.93 -10.74 -0.99
CA ALA A 91 3.29 -9.76 -2.01
C ALA A 91 4.52 -8.92 -1.66
N GLY A 92 4.99 -8.97 -0.41
CA GLY A 92 6.19 -8.27 0.07
C GLY A 92 5.89 -6.98 0.81
N ALA A 93 4.73 -6.84 1.47
CA ALA A 93 4.46 -5.72 2.37
C ALA A 93 5.30 -5.79 3.66
N ASP A 94 5.77 -4.64 4.17
CA ASP A 94 6.47 -4.56 5.46
C ASP A 94 5.52 -4.29 6.62
N VAL A 95 4.44 -3.55 6.35
CA VAL A 95 3.40 -3.20 7.31
C VAL A 95 2.04 -3.42 6.64
N ILE A 96 1.11 -4.05 7.34
CA ILE A 96 -0.26 -4.25 6.85
C ILE A 96 -1.22 -3.38 7.63
N ALA A 97 -1.91 -2.49 6.93
CA ALA A 97 -2.98 -1.68 7.49
C ALA A 97 -4.32 -2.43 7.39
N PHE A 98 -5.07 -2.41 8.49
CA PHE A 98 -6.41 -2.97 8.59
C PHE A 98 -7.35 -1.97 9.28
N GLU A 99 -8.64 -2.16 9.08
CA GLU A 99 -9.67 -1.37 9.75
C GLU A 99 -9.83 -1.85 11.20
N ALA A 100 -9.58 -0.95 12.15
CA ALA A 100 -9.74 -1.22 13.59
C ALA A 100 -10.93 -0.46 14.19
N THR A 101 -12.00 -0.27 13.41
CA THR A 101 -13.24 0.33 13.93
C THR A 101 -14.13 -0.75 14.56
N ALA A 102 -14.95 -0.38 15.55
CA ALA A 102 -15.87 -1.32 16.22
C ALA A 102 -17.13 -1.66 15.40
N ARG A 103 -17.09 -1.49 14.08
CA ARG A 103 -18.24 -1.67 13.19
C ARG A 103 -18.17 -3.07 12.59
N ILE A 104 -19.22 -3.87 12.81
CA ILE A 104 -19.39 -5.23 12.26
C ILE A 104 -20.08 -5.12 10.90
#